data_AF-A0A1I2KW69-F1
#
_entry.id   AF-A0A1I2KW69-F1
#
_cell.length_a   1.000
_cell.length_b   1.000
_cell.length_c   1.000
_cell.angle_alpha   90.00
_cell.angle_beta   90.00
_cell.angle_gamma   90.00
#
_symmetry.space_group_name_H-M   'P 1'
#
loop_
_entity.id
_entity.type
_entity.pdbx_description
1 polymer ?
#
loop_
_entity_poly.entity_id
_entity_poly.type
_entity_poly.pdbx_seq_one_letter_code
_entity_poly.pdbx_strand_id
1 'polypeptide(L)'
;MSDARTETGTEEIHENDAGQGIGSVSNRLNWLRAGVLGANDGIVSVAGIVVGVAAATAEVSAILVAGIAGLLAGAFSMAAGEYVSVSTQRD
;
A
#
# COMPACT_ATOMS: atom_id res chain seq x y z
N MET A 1 -13.01 -17.71 -60.85
CA MET A 1 -14.11 -18.62 -60.52
C MET A 1 -13.59 -19.57 -59.44
N SER A 2 -14.37 -19.78 -58.37
CA SER A 2 -14.05 -20.46 -57.10
C SER A 2 -13.21 -19.68 -56.10
N ASP A 3 -13.62 -19.44 -54.86
CA ASP A 3 -14.89 -19.75 -54.18
C ASP A 3 -15.06 -18.81 -52.98
N ALA A 4 -16.31 -18.42 -52.73
CA ALA A 4 -16.76 -17.70 -51.56
C ALA A 4 -17.52 -18.65 -50.64
N ARG A 5 -17.09 -18.79 -49.37
CA ARG A 5 -17.86 -19.30 -48.20
C ARG A 5 -16.90 -19.30 -47.00
N THR A 6 -17.01 -18.41 -46.02
CA THR A 6 -17.99 -18.38 -44.90
C THR A 6 -18.08 -19.71 -44.16
N GLU A 7 -17.34 -19.82 -43.04
CA GLU A 7 -17.71 -20.30 -41.69
C GLU A 7 -16.66 -19.66 -40.76
N THR A 8 -16.87 -18.65 -39.90
CA THR A 8 -17.80 -18.45 -38.78
C THR A 8 -17.75 -19.54 -37.72
N GLY A 9 -17.05 -19.23 -36.62
CA GLY A 9 -17.32 -19.74 -35.27
C GLY A 9 -16.51 -20.95 -34.85
N THR A 10 -15.67 -20.81 -33.82
CA THR A 10 -15.88 -21.48 -32.52
C THR A 10 -14.87 -20.90 -31.52
N GLU A 11 -15.36 -19.95 -30.73
CA GLU A 11 -15.15 -19.85 -29.28
C GLU A 11 -13.71 -19.94 -28.75
N GLU A 12 -13.00 -18.81 -28.80
CA GLU A 12 -12.09 -18.45 -27.71
C GLU A 12 -12.95 -18.22 -26.47
N ILE A 13 -13.06 -19.27 -25.66
CA ILE A 13 -13.59 -19.25 -24.31
C ILE A 13 -12.83 -18.19 -23.51
N HIS A 14 -13.41 -16.99 -23.43
CA HIS A 14 -13.21 -16.12 -22.29
C HIS A 14 -13.75 -16.88 -21.07
N GLU A 15 -12.87 -17.63 -20.41
CA GLU A 15 -13.06 -18.13 -19.05
C GLU A 15 -13.16 -16.94 -18.10
N ASN A 16 -14.35 -16.35 -18.08
CA ASN A 16 -14.80 -15.54 -17.00
C ASN A 16 -15.26 -16.49 -15.88
N ASP A 17 -14.62 -16.33 -14.72
CA ASP A 17 -15.33 -16.23 -13.46
C ASP A 17 -15.56 -17.48 -12.59
N ALA A 18 -14.46 -18.09 -12.14
CA ALA A 18 -14.50 -18.97 -10.97
C ALA A 18 -13.39 -18.63 -9.97
N GLY A 19 -13.41 -17.40 -9.42
CA GLY A 19 -12.40 -16.98 -8.42
C GLY A 19 -12.81 -15.85 -7.46
N GLN A 20 -14.05 -15.34 -7.54
CA GLN A 20 -14.45 -14.09 -6.86
C GLN A 20 -14.48 -14.13 -5.32
N GLY A 21 -14.46 -15.31 -4.70
CA GLY A 21 -14.49 -15.44 -3.24
C GLY A 21 -13.12 -15.26 -2.54
N ILE A 22 -12.03 -15.74 -3.14
CA ILE A 22 -10.73 -15.87 -2.46
C ILE A 22 -9.81 -14.66 -2.71
N GLY A 23 -9.92 -14.00 -3.87
CA GLY A 23 -9.14 -12.78 -4.17
C GLY A 23 -9.47 -11.60 -3.25
N SER A 24 -10.75 -11.44 -2.86
CA SER A 24 -11.18 -10.30 -2.04
C SER A 24 -10.68 -10.37 -0.59
N VAL A 25 -10.63 -11.57 0.00
CA VAL A 25 -10.14 -11.78 1.35
C VAL A 25 -8.62 -11.59 1.40
N SER A 26 -7.89 -12.16 0.44
CA SER A 26 -6.44 -11.99 0.34
C SER A 26 -6.03 -10.53 0.20
N ASN A 27 -6.76 -9.73 -0.60
CA ASN A 27 -6.47 -8.31 -0.75
C ASN A 27 -6.71 -7.52 0.55
N ARG A 28 -7.78 -7.84 1.29
CA ARG A 28 -8.06 -7.25 2.62
C ARG A 28 -6.99 -7.60 3.63
N LEU A 29 -6.51 -8.85 3.63
CA LEU A 29 -5.42 -9.30 4.51
C LEU A 29 -4.10 -8.59 4.17
N ASN A 30 -3.80 -8.35 2.89
CA ASN A 30 -2.60 -7.62 2.50
C ASN A 30 -2.66 -6.14 2.93
N TRP A 31 -3.81 -5.47 2.74
CA TRP A 31 -4.01 -4.09 3.22
C TRP A 31 -3.89 -4.00 4.75
N LEU A 32 -4.51 -4.95 5.46
CA LEU A 32 -4.41 -5.02 6.92
C LEU A 32 -2.96 -5.23 7.36
N ARG A 33 -2.22 -6.12 6.69
CA ARG A 33 -0.81 -6.39 6.97
C ARG A 33 0.04 -5.13 6.76
N ALA A 34 -0.16 -4.41 5.65
CA ALA A 34 0.52 -3.15 5.40
C ALA A 34 0.22 -2.11 6.49
N GLY A 35 -1.05 -2.00 6.91
CA GLY A 35 -1.46 -1.12 8.01
C GLY A 35 -0.84 -1.48 9.36
N VAL A 36 -0.79 -2.77 9.71
CA VAL A 36 -0.22 -3.24 10.98
C VAL A 36 1.29 -3.06 11.01
N LEU A 37 2.00 -3.42 9.93
CA LEU A 37 3.44 -3.21 9.83
C LEU A 37 3.75 -1.71 9.85
N GLY A 38 2.99 -0.89 9.14
CA GLY A 38 3.14 0.57 9.18
C GLY A 38 2.91 1.16 10.58
N ALA A 39 1.92 0.68 11.33
CA ALA A 39 1.69 1.12 12.70
C ALA A 39 2.84 0.71 13.64
N ASN A 40 3.32 -0.53 13.53
CA ASN A 40 4.48 -1.01 14.29
C ASN A 40 5.71 -0.15 14.02
N ASP A 41 6.02 0.06 12.74
CA ASP A 41 7.21 0.79 12.33
C ASP A 41 7.08 2.28 12.67
N GLY A 42 5.87 2.83 12.59
CA GLY A 42 5.56 4.21 12.98
C GLY A 42 5.81 4.48 14.46
N ILE A 43 5.36 3.60 15.37
CA ILE A 43 5.60 3.76 16.81
C ILE A 43 7.09 3.67 17.12
N VAL A 44 7.78 2.67 16.56
CA VAL A 44 9.22 2.48 16.79
C VAL A 44 10.02 3.67 16.26
N SER A 45 9.67 4.17 15.07
CA SER A 45 10.33 5.33 14.46
C SER A 45 10.14 6.60 15.29
N VAL A 46 8.90 6.94 15.67
CA VAL A 46 8.61 8.14 16.49
C VAL A 46 9.25 8.02 17.87
N ALA A 47 9.22 6.85 18.50
CA ALA A 47 9.90 6.61 19.78
C ALA A 47 11.42 6.83 19.64
N GLY A 48 12.03 6.33 18.57
CA GLY A 48 13.45 6.54 18.28
C GLY A 48 13.80 8.01 18.10
N ILE A 49 12.99 8.77 17.36
CA ILE A 49 13.16 10.22 17.19
C ILE A 49 13.06 10.93 18.54
N VAL A 50 12.00 10.66 19.30
CA VAL A 50 11.76 11.29 20.61
C VAL A 50 12.89 10.99 21.59
N VAL A 51 13.32 9.72 21.69
CA VAL A 51 14.43 9.32 22.55
C VAL A 51 15.75 9.96 22.10
N GLY A 52 16.02 9.99 20.79
CA GLY A 52 17.23 10.60 20.25
C GLY A 52 17.30 12.11 20.50
N VAL A 53 16.19 12.82 20.32
CA VAL A 53 16.11 14.27 20.60
C VAL A 53 16.18 14.54 22.09
N ALA A 54 15.49 13.75 22.92
CA ALA A 54 15.54 13.87 24.38
C ALA A 54 16.94 13.61 24.95
N ALA A 55 17.75 12.78 24.30
CA ALA A 55 19.15 12.57 24.66
C ALA A 55 20.03 13.80 24.38
N ALA A 56 19.63 14.65 23.42
CA ALA A 56 20.36 15.85 23.04
C ALA A 56 19.89 17.13 23.76
N THR A 57 18.63 17.17 24.20
CA THR A 57 18.05 18.34 24.88
C THR A 57 16.94 17.94 25.87
N ALA A 58 16.83 18.67 26.97
CA ALA A 58 15.72 18.53 27.94
C ALA A 58 14.51 19.42 27.60
N GLU A 59 14.59 20.18 26.50
CA GLU A 59 13.59 21.14 26.08
C GLU A 59 12.37 20.41 25.48
N VAL A 60 11.25 20.45 26.21
CA VAL A 60 10.04 19.66 25.89
C VAL A 60 9.41 20.06 24.56
N SER A 61 9.47 21.35 24.20
CA SER A 61 8.94 21.88 22.95
C SER A 61 9.64 21.23 21.74
N ALA A 62 10.98 21.19 21.75
CA ALA A 62 11.77 20.54 20.71
C ALA A 62 11.46 19.05 20.58
N ILE A 63 11.33 18.33 21.69
CA ILE A 63 10.99 16.90 21.70
C ILE A 63 9.61 16.68 21.06
N LEU A 64 8.61 17.48 21.45
CA LEU A 64 7.24 17.37 20.92
C LEU A 64 7.17 17.70 19.44
N VAL A 65 7.79 18.81 19.02
CA VAL A 65 7.81 19.23 17.61
C VAL A 65 8.48 18.16 16.76
N ALA A 66 9.61 17.61 17.19
CA ALA A 66 10.31 16.55 16.48
C ALA A 66 9.47 15.27 16.36
N GLY A 67 8.82 14.85 17.46
CA GLY A 67 7.94 13.68 17.46
C GLY A 67 6.76 13.84 16.50
N ILE A 68 6.05 14.98 16.55
CA ILE A 68 4.92 15.25 15.66
C ILE A 68 5.36 15.36 14.20
N ALA A 69 6.47 16.05 13.93
CA ALA A 69 7.03 16.14 12.58
C ALA A 69 7.41 14.77 12.03
N GLY A 70 8.06 13.93 12.84
CA GLY A 70 8.41 12.55 12.50
C GLY A 70 7.18 11.69 12.19
N LEU A 71 6.11 11.82 13.00
CA LEU A 71 4.85 11.11 12.78
C LEU A 71 4.22 11.50 11.44
N LEU A 72 4.12 12.80 11.15
CA LEU A 72 3.55 13.29 9.90
C LEU A 72 4.39 12.87 8.69
N ALA A 73 5.72 12.99 8.78
CA ALA A 73 6.63 12.55 7.72
C ALA A 73 6.49 11.05 7.44
N GLY A 74 6.45 10.22 8.49
CA GLY A 74 6.24 8.78 8.37
C GLY A 74 4.88 8.44 7.74
N ALA A 75 3.81 9.08 8.20
CA ALA A 75 2.46 8.88 7.65
C ALA A 75 2.37 9.25 6.16
N PHE A 76 2.94 10.39 5.76
CA PHE A 76 2.97 10.79 4.36
C PHE A 76 3.82 9.86 3.49
N SER A 77 4.95 9.37 3.99
CA SER A 77 5.77 8.41 3.27
C SER A 77 5.03 7.10 3.00
N MET A 78 4.30 6.57 4.00
CA MET A 78 3.51 5.35 3.85
C MET A 78 2.34 5.57 2.87
N ALA A 79 1.64 6.70 2.97
CA ALA A 79 0.55 7.04 2.07
C ALA A 79 1.04 7.23 0.62
N ALA A 80 2.18 7.91 0.43
CA ALA A 80 2.77 8.09 -0.88
C ALA A 80 3.27 6.77 -1.47
N GLY A 81 3.89 5.90 -0.66
CA GLY A 81 4.33 4.58 -1.09
C GLY A 81 3.17 3.71 -1.57
N GLU A 82 2.05 3.71 -0.85
CA GLU A 82 0.84 3.01 -1.26
C GLU A 82 0.23 3.62 -2.54
N TYR A 83 0.15 4.96 -2.64
CA TYR A 83 -0.36 5.63 -3.83
C TYR A 83 0.43 5.26 -5.09
N VAL A 84 1.77 5.30 -5.00
CA VAL A 84 2.66 4.91 -6.09
C VAL A 84 2.47 3.43 -6.44
N SER A 85 2.42 2.54 -5.44
CA SER A 85 2.22 1.10 -5.66
C SER A 85 0.90 0.76 -6.36
N VAL A 86 -0.15 1.55 -6.13
CA VAL A 86 -1.44 1.38 -6.82
C VAL A 86 -1.40 1.96 -8.22
N SER A 87 -0.70 3.09 -8.43
CA SER A 87 -0.56 3.69 -9.76
C SER A 87 0.18 2.78 -10.74
N THR A 88 1.24 2.08 -10.31
CA THR A 88 1.98 1.13 -11.16
C THR A 88 1.26 -0.19 -11.45
N GLN A 89 0.12 -0.45 -10.80
CA GLN A 89 -0.78 -1.56 -11.15
C GLN A 89 -1.88 -1.13 -12.13
N ARG A 90 -2.08 0.18 -12.27
CA ARG A 90 -3.05 0.78 -13.19
C ARG A 90 -2.42 1.14 -14.54
N ASP A 91 -1.12 1.42 -14.55
CA ASP A 91 -0.27 1.44 -15.75
C ASP A 91 0.33 0.05 -16.01
#